data_AF-A0A059X823-F1
#
_entry.id   AF-A0A059X823-F1
#
_cell.length_a   1.000
_cell.length_b   1.000
_cell.length_c   1.000
_cell.angle_alpha   90.00
_cell.angle_beta   90.00
_cell.angle_gamma   90.00
#
_symmetry.space_group_name_H-M   'P 1'
#
loop_
_entity.id
_entity.type
_entity.pdbx_description
1 polymer ?
#
loop_
_entity_poly.entity_id
_entity_poly.type
_entity_poly.pdbx_seq_one_letter_code
_entity_poly.pdbx_strand_id
1 'polypeptide(L)'
;MADISHITGLIVAGVHPSPVPYAHIITTTTHKTLRGPRGAMIMVTEKGLKKNPDLPKKIESAIIPGLQGGPHDNQTAAIAVALKEASTASFKKYGQQIVDNAVALATELKQLGFDVVSGGTDNHLILLDLRNKKVNGRVAAIALEKAGIVLNYNGVPGD
;
A
#
# COMPACT_ATOMS: atom_id res chain seq x y z
N MET A 1 -12.65 -9.67 -2.05
CA MET A 1 -11.93 -8.98 -0.95
C MET A 1 -10.95 -8.03 -1.61
N ALA A 2 -10.72 -6.84 -1.04
CA ALA A 2 -9.68 -5.93 -1.52
C ALA A 2 -8.62 -5.77 -0.42
N ASP A 3 -7.36 -6.07 -0.73
CA ASP A 3 -6.24 -5.69 0.13
C ASP A 3 -5.66 -4.37 -0.38
N ILE A 4 -5.73 -3.34 0.46
CA ILE A 4 -5.29 -1.99 0.11
C ILE A 4 -4.02 -1.58 0.86
N SER A 5 -3.28 -2.53 1.42
CA SER A 5 -2.11 -2.29 2.28
C SER A 5 -1.13 -1.26 1.72
N HIS A 6 -0.85 -1.32 0.42
CA HIS A 6 0.08 -0.40 -0.24
C HIS A 6 -0.50 0.99 -0.50
N ILE A 7 -1.83 1.12 -0.65
CA ILE A 7 -2.49 2.32 -1.20
C ILE A 7 -3.48 2.97 -0.24
N THR A 8 -3.60 2.49 1.00
CA THR A 8 -4.58 3.01 1.97
C THR A 8 -4.43 4.50 2.20
N GLY A 9 -3.19 5.00 2.34
CA GLY A 9 -2.95 6.43 2.47
C GLY A 9 -3.41 7.22 1.25
N LEU A 10 -3.23 6.68 0.05
CA LEU A 10 -3.66 7.33 -1.20
C LEU A 10 -5.20 7.36 -1.34
N ILE A 11 -5.88 6.29 -0.92
CA ILE A 11 -7.34 6.24 -0.87
C ILE A 11 -7.88 7.29 0.11
N VAL A 12 -7.29 7.37 1.32
CA VAL A 12 -7.68 8.38 2.33
C VAL A 12 -7.39 9.80 1.84
N ALA A 13 -6.29 10.00 1.13
CA ALA A 13 -5.94 11.28 0.52
C ALA A 13 -6.86 11.68 -0.65
N GLY A 14 -7.64 10.74 -1.20
CA GLY A 14 -8.54 10.97 -2.32
C GLY A 14 -7.87 10.91 -3.70
N VAL A 15 -6.63 10.40 -3.78
CA VAL A 15 -5.84 10.34 -5.02
C VAL A 15 -5.74 8.93 -5.60
N HIS A 16 -6.48 7.97 -5.03
CA HIS A 16 -6.64 6.63 -5.57
C HIS A 16 -8.09 6.16 -5.35
N PRO A 17 -8.70 5.45 -6.32
CA PRO A 17 -10.08 4.98 -6.18
C PRO A 17 -10.28 4.08 -4.96
N SER A 18 -11.41 4.27 -4.28
CA SER A 18 -11.80 3.47 -3.13
C SER A 18 -12.50 2.18 -3.56
N PRO A 19 -12.15 1.00 -3.00
CA PRO A 19 -12.82 -0.26 -3.30
C PRO A 19 -14.14 -0.45 -2.53
N VAL A 20 -14.52 0.49 -1.64
CA VAL A 20 -15.72 0.38 -0.78
C VAL A 20 -17.01 0.05 -1.54
N PRO A 21 -17.31 0.65 -2.71
CA PRO A 21 -18.53 0.31 -3.45
C PRO A 21 -18.57 -1.12 -4.00
N TYR A 22 -17.40 -1.76 -4.14
CA TYR A 22 -17.26 -3.00 -4.92
C TYR A 22 -16.95 -4.22 -4.03
N ALA A 23 -16.10 -4.04 -3.02
CA ALA A 23 -15.61 -5.11 -2.16
C ALA A 23 -16.56 -5.39 -0.99
N HIS A 24 -16.62 -6.64 -0.53
CA HIS A 24 -17.35 -7.04 0.69
C HIS A 24 -16.51 -6.83 1.96
N ILE A 25 -15.20 -7.11 1.86
CA ILE A 25 -14.21 -7.01 2.92
C ILE A 25 -13.02 -6.24 2.36
N ILE A 26 -12.48 -5.32 3.15
CA ILE A 26 -11.25 -4.58 2.87
C ILE A 26 -10.26 -4.88 3.98
N THR A 27 -9.04 -5.27 3.61
CA THR A 27 -7.92 -5.48 4.54
C THR A 27 -6.82 -4.47 4.27
N THR A 28 -6.08 -4.08 5.31
CA THR A 28 -4.93 -3.20 5.15
C THR A 28 -3.92 -3.33 6.27
N THR A 29 -2.64 -3.15 5.95
CA THR A 29 -1.61 -2.79 6.94
C THR A 29 -1.64 -1.30 7.26
N THR A 30 -1.34 -0.93 8.50
CA THR A 30 -1.37 0.48 8.94
C THR A 30 -0.06 1.25 8.72
N HIS A 31 1.05 0.60 8.36
CA HIS A 31 2.39 1.19 8.39
C HIS A 31 2.97 1.66 7.04
N LYS A 32 2.30 1.38 5.93
CA LYS A 32 2.79 1.76 4.59
C LYS A 32 2.39 3.20 4.28
N THR A 33 1.64 3.44 3.20
CA THR A 33 1.20 4.79 2.83
C THR A 33 0.27 5.44 3.86
N LEU A 34 -0.37 4.66 4.75
CA LEU A 34 -1.14 5.20 5.87
C LEU A 34 -0.25 5.84 6.97
N ARG A 35 1.07 5.54 6.98
CA ARG A 35 2.07 6.13 7.87
C ARG A 35 1.81 5.93 9.38
N GLY A 36 1.09 4.88 9.72
CA GLY A 36 0.88 4.45 11.11
C GLY A 36 1.92 3.43 11.60
N PRO A 37 1.68 2.81 12.75
CA PRO A 37 2.57 1.81 13.32
C PRO A 37 2.36 0.45 12.63
N ARG A 38 3.23 -0.56 12.87
CA ARG A 38 3.10 -1.92 12.31
C ARG A 38 1.86 -2.68 12.84
N GLY A 39 0.72 -2.55 12.18
CA GLY A 39 -0.50 -3.29 12.48
C GLY A 39 -1.36 -3.51 11.25
N ALA A 40 -2.60 -3.92 11.44
CA ALA A 40 -3.56 -4.18 10.37
C ALA A 40 -5.00 -3.86 10.79
N MET A 41 -5.88 -3.66 9.81
CA MET A 41 -7.32 -3.50 10.00
C MET A 41 -8.08 -4.39 9.01
N ILE A 42 -9.21 -4.94 9.47
CA ILE A 42 -10.18 -5.66 8.65
C ILE A 42 -11.50 -4.90 8.74
N MET A 43 -12.01 -4.46 7.59
CA MET A 43 -13.24 -3.69 7.50
C MET A 43 -14.28 -4.46 6.69
N VAL A 44 -15.52 -4.44 7.16
CA VAL A 44 -16.68 -4.96 6.41
C VAL A 44 -17.42 -3.77 5.80
N THR A 45 -17.64 -3.81 4.49
CA THR A 45 -18.40 -2.76 3.80
C THR A 45 -19.91 -2.99 3.94
N GLU A 46 -20.73 -1.99 3.61
CA GLU A 46 -22.18 -2.17 3.53
C GLU A 46 -22.57 -3.30 2.56
N LYS A 47 -21.85 -3.45 1.45
CA LYS A 47 -22.05 -4.55 0.51
C LYS A 47 -21.74 -5.90 1.17
N GLY A 48 -20.71 -5.96 2.00
CA GLY A 48 -20.38 -7.12 2.83
C GLY A 48 -21.50 -7.47 3.82
N LEU A 49 -22.01 -6.48 4.55
CA LEU A 49 -23.13 -6.65 5.48
C LEU A 49 -24.41 -7.12 4.77
N LYS A 50 -24.74 -6.53 3.62
CA LYS A 50 -25.90 -6.94 2.80
C LYS A 50 -25.77 -8.38 2.30
N LYS A 51 -24.56 -8.81 1.93
CA LYS A 51 -24.30 -10.19 1.50
C LYS A 51 -24.36 -11.18 2.66
N ASN A 52 -23.85 -10.80 3.82
CA ASN A 52 -23.84 -11.63 5.01
C ASN A 52 -23.81 -10.75 6.28
N PRO A 53 -24.94 -10.60 6.99
CA PRO A 53 -25.01 -9.82 8.23
C PRO A 53 -24.11 -10.34 9.36
N ASP A 54 -23.79 -11.65 9.36
CA ASP A 54 -22.93 -12.27 10.38
C ASP A 54 -21.43 -12.09 10.09
N LEU A 55 -21.06 -11.42 8.99
CA LEU A 55 -19.67 -11.29 8.58
C LEU A 55 -18.76 -10.66 9.65
N PRO A 56 -19.18 -9.59 10.37
CA PRO A 56 -18.38 -9.04 11.47
C PRO A 56 -18.10 -10.07 12.57
N LYS A 57 -19.14 -10.78 13.05
CA LYS A 57 -19.00 -11.81 14.09
C LYS A 57 -18.09 -12.96 13.65
N LYS A 58 -18.19 -13.38 12.39
CA LYS A 58 -17.31 -14.41 11.81
C LYS A 58 -15.86 -13.97 11.75
N ILE A 59 -15.60 -12.71 11.39
CA ILE A 59 -14.24 -12.15 11.37
C ILE A 59 -13.71 -12.05 12.80
N GLU A 60 -14.47 -11.48 13.73
CA GLU A 60 -14.06 -11.34 15.14
C GLU A 60 -13.71 -12.69 15.75
N SER A 61 -14.59 -13.69 15.63
CA SER A 61 -14.35 -15.04 16.16
C SER A 61 -13.17 -15.76 15.51
N ALA A 62 -12.91 -15.51 14.23
CA ALA A 62 -11.71 -16.02 13.54
C ALA A 62 -10.42 -15.39 14.08
N ILE A 63 -10.46 -14.11 14.49
CA ILE A 63 -9.30 -13.43 15.08
C ILE A 63 -9.12 -13.85 16.54
N ILE A 64 -10.14 -13.65 17.39
CA ILE A 64 -10.14 -14.07 18.80
C ILE A 64 -11.46 -14.81 19.07
N PRO A 65 -11.45 -16.04 19.58
CA PRO A 65 -10.29 -16.81 20.07
C PRO A 65 -9.58 -17.65 18.99
N GLY A 66 -9.90 -17.46 17.71
CA GLY A 66 -9.45 -18.36 16.63
C GLY A 66 -7.93 -18.37 16.38
N LEU A 67 -7.36 -17.23 15.97
CA LEU A 67 -5.97 -17.14 15.48
C LEU A 67 -5.03 -16.39 16.44
N GLN A 68 -5.56 -15.49 17.25
CA GLN A 68 -4.81 -14.63 18.16
C GLN A 68 -5.37 -14.71 19.58
N GLY A 69 -4.53 -14.33 20.55
CA GLY A 69 -4.87 -14.21 21.97
C GLY A 69 -5.10 -12.76 22.37
N GLY A 70 -4.32 -12.26 23.34
CA GLY A 70 -4.47 -10.90 23.87
C GLY A 70 -4.16 -9.80 22.83
N PRO A 71 -4.97 -8.72 22.76
CA PRO A 71 -4.70 -7.60 21.87
C PRO A 71 -3.47 -6.78 22.30
N HIS A 72 -2.82 -6.13 21.34
CA HIS A 72 -1.73 -5.19 21.60
C HIS A 72 -2.29 -3.77 21.70
N ASP A 73 -2.81 -3.38 22.87
CA ASP A 73 -3.53 -2.10 23.02
C ASP A 73 -2.66 -0.86 22.79
N ASN A 74 -1.36 -0.94 23.08
CA ASN A 74 -0.39 0.10 22.70
C ASN A 74 -0.36 0.31 21.17
N GLN A 75 -0.50 -0.76 20.40
CA GLN A 75 -0.58 -0.71 18.95
C GLN A 75 -1.91 -0.14 18.48
N THR A 76 -3.02 -0.54 19.10
CA THR A 76 -4.36 0.01 18.84
C THR A 76 -4.40 1.52 19.07
N ALA A 77 -3.83 2.00 20.18
CA ALA A 77 -3.72 3.42 20.48
C ALA A 77 -2.90 4.18 19.43
N ALA A 78 -1.74 3.64 19.02
CA ALA A 78 -0.90 4.25 17.99
C ALA A 78 -1.58 4.26 16.60
N ILE A 79 -2.39 3.26 16.27
CA ILE A 79 -3.22 3.26 15.05
C ILE A 79 -4.25 4.38 15.11
N ALA A 80 -4.91 4.59 16.25
CA ALA A 80 -5.88 5.67 16.41
C ALA A 80 -5.25 7.06 16.19
N VAL A 81 -4.02 7.29 16.67
CA VAL A 81 -3.26 8.52 16.40
C VAL A 81 -2.98 8.68 14.90
N ALA A 82 -2.51 7.62 14.23
CA ALA A 82 -2.24 7.67 12.80
C ALA A 82 -3.51 7.94 11.96
N LEU A 83 -4.65 7.37 12.33
CA LEU A 83 -5.94 7.63 11.68
C LEU A 83 -6.39 9.08 11.86
N LYS A 84 -6.16 9.68 13.04
CA LYS A 84 -6.41 11.09 13.28
C LYS A 84 -5.54 11.97 12.38
N GLU A 85 -4.23 11.69 12.27
CA GLU A 85 -3.36 12.39 11.33
C GLU A 85 -3.83 12.25 9.89
N ALA A 86 -4.19 11.03 9.48
CA ALA A 86 -4.64 10.73 8.12
C ALA A 86 -5.94 11.46 7.74
N SER A 87 -6.77 11.84 8.71
CA SER A 87 -8.01 12.60 8.49
C SER A 87 -7.79 14.10 8.17
N THR A 88 -6.56 14.60 8.27
CA THR A 88 -6.26 16.03 8.11
C THR A 88 -6.09 16.46 6.65
N ALA A 89 -6.31 17.75 6.36
CA ALA A 89 -6.08 18.30 5.02
C ALA A 89 -4.59 18.23 4.60
N SER A 90 -3.67 18.35 5.55
CA SER A 90 -2.23 18.21 5.29
C SER A 90 -1.87 16.79 4.84
N PHE A 91 -2.55 15.77 5.35
CA PHE A 91 -2.36 14.39 4.88
C PHE A 91 -2.85 14.20 3.44
N LYS A 92 -3.95 14.84 3.03
CA LYS A 92 -4.39 14.83 1.61
C LYS A 92 -3.34 15.45 0.68
N LYS A 93 -2.78 16.61 1.08
CA LYS A 93 -1.69 17.26 0.34
C LYS A 93 -0.46 16.36 0.25
N TYR A 94 -0.10 15.68 1.34
CA TYR A 94 0.97 14.69 1.37
C TYR A 94 0.71 13.53 0.40
N GLY A 95 -0.50 12.98 0.38
CA GLY A 95 -0.88 11.90 -0.54
C GLY A 95 -0.78 12.30 -2.01
N GLN A 96 -1.21 13.52 -2.37
CA GLN A 96 -1.03 14.04 -3.73
C GLN A 96 0.46 14.14 -4.11
N GLN A 97 1.28 14.68 -3.22
CA GLN A 97 2.72 14.82 -3.46
C GLN A 97 3.42 13.46 -3.67
N ILE A 98 2.95 12.39 -3.01
CA ILE A 98 3.48 11.04 -3.25
C ILE A 98 3.29 10.62 -4.72
N VAL A 99 2.08 10.81 -5.25
CA VAL A 99 1.77 10.43 -6.64
C VAL A 99 2.53 11.32 -7.61
N ASP A 100 2.55 12.63 -7.39
CA ASP A 100 3.28 13.59 -8.25
C ASP A 100 4.77 13.22 -8.34
N ASN A 101 5.39 12.88 -7.19
CA ASN A 101 6.79 12.45 -7.15
C ASN A 101 7.02 11.13 -7.89
N ALA A 102 6.10 10.17 -7.75
CA ALA A 102 6.22 8.88 -8.43
C ALA A 102 6.09 9.03 -9.96
N VAL A 103 5.16 9.88 -10.42
CA VAL A 103 5.00 10.20 -11.85
C VAL A 103 6.22 10.92 -12.40
N ALA A 104 6.76 11.90 -11.66
CA ALA A 104 7.97 12.61 -12.06
C ALA A 104 9.16 11.64 -12.19
N LEU A 105 9.39 10.79 -11.18
CA LEU A 105 10.47 9.80 -11.21
C LEU A 105 10.30 8.80 -12.37
N ALA A 106 9.09 8.30 -12.61
CA ALA A 106 8.82 7.39 -13.72
C ALA A 106 9.10 8.05 -15.07
N THR A 107 8.74 9.32 -15.21
CA THR A 107 8.96 10.11 -16.42
C THR A 107 10.46 10.28 -16.70
N GLU A 108 11.23 10.69 -15.71
CA GLU A 108 12.69 10.86 -15.85
C GLU A 108 13.39 9.53 -16.14
N LEU A 109 13.04 8.45 -15.45
CA LEU A 109 13.62 7.13 -15.71
C LEU A 109 13.34 6.65 -17.14
N LYS A 110 12.14 6.91 -17.67
CA LYS A 110 11.83 6.63 -19.09
C LYS A 110 12.68 7.47 -20.04
N GLN A 111 12.89 8.75 -19.76
CA GLN A 111 13.75 9.61 -20.58
C GLN A 111 15.21 9.13 -20.59
N LEU A 112 15.67 8.54 -19.47
CA LEU A 112 16.98 7.86 -19.36
C LEU A 112 16.99 6.45 -20.00
N GLY A 113 15.91 6.07 -20.67
CA GLY A 113 15.77 4.81 -21.41
C GLY A 113 15.65 3.57 -20.51
N PHE A 114 15.13 3.69 -19.30
CA PHE A 114 14.70 2.53 -18.51
C PHE A 114 13.29 2.08 -18.94
N ASP A 115 13.06 0.77 -18.95
CA ASP A 115 11.75 0.21 -19.24
C ASP A 115 10.92 0.23 -17.95
N VAL A 116 9.95 1.14 -17.88
CA VAL A 116 8.96 1.19 -16.80
C VAL A 116 7.80 0.26 -17.16
N VAL A 117 7.56 -0.75 -16.32
CA VAL A 117 6.42 -1.67 -16.50
C VAL A 117 5.13 -0.88 -16.51
N SER A 118 4.20 -1.22 -17.42
CA SER A 118 2.96 -0.47 -17.73
C SER A 118 3.15 0.94 -18.31
N GLY A 119 4.39 1.39 -18.51
CA GLY A 119 4.71 2.68 -19.13
C GLY A 119 4.62 3.89 -18.20
N GLY A 120 4.32 3.72 -16.92
CA GLY A 120 4.19 4.82 -15.94
C GLY A 120 3.79 4.32 -14.56
N THR A 121 3.12 5.17 -13.79
CA THR A 121 2.50 4.82 -12.50
C THR A 121 1.32 5.73 -12.20
N ASP A 122 0.28 5.16 -11.60
CA ASP A 122 -0.89 5.88 -11.07
C ASP A 122 -0.90 5.89 -9.53
N ASN A 123 0.19 5.44 -8.88
CA ASN A 123 0.28 5.28 -7.43
C ASN A 123 1.69 5.64 -6.90
N HIS A 124 2.07 5.09 -5.75
CA HIS A 124 3.28 5.44 -5.02
C HIS A 124 4.55 4.66 -5.43
N LEU A 125 4.48 3.73 -6.37
CA LEU A 125 5.64 2.90 -6.76
C LEU A 125 5.83 2.82 -8.27
N ILE A 126 7.03 2.38 -8.66
CA ILE A 126 7.45 2.15 -10.05
C ILE A 126 8.12 0.77 -10.10
N LEU A 127 7.86 0.00 -11.15
CA LEU A 127 8.56 -1.26 -11.42
C LEU A 127 9.39 -1.11 -12.69
N LEU A 128 10.70 -1.34 -12.58
CA LEU A 128 11.63 -1.29 -13.71
C LEU A 128 11.95 -2.69 -14.21
N ASP A 129 11.83 -2.88 -15.51
CA ASP A 129 12.43 -4.01 -16.22
C ASP A 129 13.86 -3.63 -16.65
N LEU A 130 14.84 -4.35 -16.12
CA LEU A 130 16.26 -4.07 -16.35
C LEU A 130 16.86 -4.92 -17.47
N ARG A 131 16.05 -5.73 -18.19
CA ARG A 131 16.52 -6.56 -19.31
C ARG A 131 17.11 -5.72 -20.43
N ASN A 132 16.53 -4.56 -20.73
CA ASN A 132 17.10 -3.63 -21.73
C ASN A 132 18.46 -3.05 -21.31
N LYS A 133 18.74 -2.98 -20.00
CA LYS A 133 20.04 -2.62 -19.45
C LYS A 133 20.99 -3.81 -19.26
N LYS A 134 20.51 -5.04 -19.49
CA LYS A 134 21.27 -6.29 -19.31
C LYS A 134 21.83 -6.44 -17.88
N VAL A 135 21.09 -5.98 -16.89
CA VAL A 135 21.47 -6.08 -15.47
C VAL A 135 20.40 -6.85 -14.70
N ASN A 136 20.82 -7.78 -13.85
CA ASN A 136 19.91 -8.48 -12.95
C ASN A 136 19.44 -7.55 -11.81
N GLY A 137 18.14 -7.56 -11.48
CA GLY A 137 17.56 -6.70 -10.44
C GLY A 137 18.23 -6.82 -9.07
N ARG A 138 18.67 -8.04 -8.66
CA ARG A 138 19.37 -8.25 -7.40
C ARG A 138 20.73 -7.57 -7.38
N VAL A 139 21.47 -7.63 -8.50
CA VAL A 139 22.77 -6.96 -8.63
C VAL A 139 22.61 -5.45 -8.57
N ALA A 140 21.62 -4.89 -9.27
CA ALA A 140 21.31 -3.47 -9.24
C ALA A 140 20.93 -2.98 -7.83
N ALA A 141 20.06 -3.70 -7.12
CA ALA A 141 19.64 -3.35 -5.77
C ALA A 141 20.83 -3.30 -4.80
N ILE A 142 21.72 -4.30 -4.82
CA ILE A 142 22.92 -4.33 -3.96
C ILE A 142 23.88 -3.18 -4.31
N ALA A 143 24.07 -2.88 -5.60
CA ALA A 143 24.94 -1.80 -6.02
C ALA A 143 24.42 -0.42 -5.57
N LEU A 144 23.11 -0.20 -5.70
CA LEU A 144 22.44 1.02 -5.24
C LEU A 144 22.47 1.15 -3.72
N GLU A 145 22.30 0.05 -2.98
CA GLU A 145 22.40 0.05 -1.52
C GLU A 145 23.80 0.47 -1.06
N LYS A 146 24.87 -0.01 -1.73
CA LYS A 146 26.25 0.46 -1.48
C LYS A 146 26.45 1.94 -1.77
N ALA A 147 25.64 2.53 -2.63
CA ALA A 147 25.62 3.97 -2.92
C ALA A 147 24.65 4.77 -2.02
N GLY A 148 24.02 4.13 -1.02
CA GLY A 148 23.09 4.76 -0.09
C GLY A 148 21.65 4.86 -0.62
N ILE A 149 21.31 4.19 -1.71
CA ILE A 149 19.97 4.15 -2.30
C ILE A 149 19.35 2.78 -2.03
N VAL A 150 18.41 2.73 -1.08
CA VAL A 150 17.77 1.48 -0.64
C VAL A 150 16.56 1.18 -1.52
N LEU A 151 16.61 0.07 -2.25
CA LEU A 151 15.51 -0.47 -3.07
C LEU A 151 15.38 -1.99 -2.82
N ASN A 152 14.41 -2.62 -3.48
CA ASN A 152 14.31 -4.08 -3.54
C ASN A 152 14.27 -4.57 -5.00
N TYR A 153 14.62 -5.84 -5.20
CA TYR A 153 14.41 -6.51 -6.49
C TYR A 153 13.04 -7.21 -6.49
N ASN A 154 12.41 -7.29 -7.66
CA ASN A 154 11.10 -7.91 -7.87
C ASN A 154 11.13 -8.69 -9.19
N GLY A 155 10.26 -9.68 -9.32
CA GLY A 155 9.97 -10.27 -10.63
C GLY A 155 9.22 -9.28 -11.52
N VAL A 156 9.46 -9.35 -12.82
CA VAL A 156 8.74 -8.60 -13.86
C VAL A 156 7.91 -9.53 -14.74
N PRO A 157 6.94 -9.04 -15.54
CA PRO A 157 6.22 -9.89 -16.47
C PRO A 157 7.15 -10.68 -17.41
N GLY A 158 7.00 -12.00 -17.38
CA GLY A 158 7.77 -12.93 -18.21
C GLY A 158 9.15 -13.31 -17.65
N ASP A 159 9.44 -13.03 -16.39
CA ASP A 159 10.53 -13.70 -15.65
C ASP A 159 10.25 -15.18 -15.38
#